data_AF-A0A8C9QFS8-F1
#
_entry.id   AF-A0A8C9QFS8-F1
#
_cell.length_a   1.000
_cell.length_b   1.000
_cell.length_c   1.000
_cell.angle_alpha   90.00
_cell.angle_beta   90.00
_cell.angle_gamma   90.00
#
_symmetry.space_group_name_H-M   'P 1'
#
loop_
_entity.id
_entity.type
_entity.pdbx_description
1 polymer ?
#
loop_
_entity_poly.entity_id
_entity_poly.type
_entity_poly.pdbx_seq_one_letter_code
_entity_poly.pdbx_strand_id
1 'polypeptide(L)'
;TDSFNLCRQYEEKVRPCIDLIDSLRALGVERDLALPAIAVIGDQSSGKSSVLEALSGVALPRGSGIVTRCPLVLRMKKLGQEDEWRGKVSYLDMELELSEASQVEEEINKAQNLIAGTGLGISDELISLEVSSPSVPDLTLIDLPGITRVAVGNQPTDIGRQIKRLIRKYIQKQETINLVVVPSNVDIATTEALSMAQEVDPDGDRTIGILTKPDLVDKGTEDTVVDVVRNLVCHLKKGYMIVKCRGQQDIQSRLSLAEALQKEKAFFEDHPQFRLVRPGCTLQAAGAGTWGQQVTLYFIVFIFHF
;
A
#
# COMPACT_ATOMS: atom_id res chain seq x y z
N THR A 1 -6.58 -15.71 24.66
CA THR A 1 -7.29 -16.92 24.19
C THR A 1 -8.38 -16.59 23.16
N ASP A 2 -9.12 -15.48 23.28
CA ASP A 2 -10.16 -15.10 22.30
C ASP A 2 -9.62 -14.60 20.94
N SER A 3 -8.48 -13.88 20.93
CA SER A 3 -7.87 -13.36 19.70
C SER A 3 -7.38 -14.46 18.74
N PHE A 4 -6.94 -15.61 19.27
CA PHE A 4 -6.52 -16.77 18.47
C PHE A 4 -7.69 -17.49 17.77
N ASN A 5 -8.87 -17.57 18.41
CA ASN A 5 -10.05 -18.18 17.82
C ASN A 5 -10.65 -17.31 16.71
N LEU A 6 -10.63 -15.98 16.87
CA LEU A 6 -11.08 -15.05 15.84
C LEU A 6 -10.17 -15.10 14.60
N CYS A 7 -8.85 -15.21 14.82
CA CYS A 7 -7.84 -15.32 13.76
C CYS A 7 -8.07 -16.55 12.88
N ARG A 8 -8.30 -17.72 13.49
CA ARG A 8 -8.56 -18.97 12.76
C ARG A 8 -9.87 -18.94 11.97
N GLN A 9 -10.94 -18.38 12.55
CA GLN A 9 -12.23 -18.24 11.86
C GLN A 9 -12.18 -17.26 10.68
N TYR A 10 -11.35 -16.22 10.77
CA TYR A 10 -11.13 -15.27 9.67
C TYR A 10 -10.31 -15.93 8.55
N GLU A 11 -9.23 -16.64 8.89
CA GLU A 11 -8.33 -17.31 7.95
C GLU A 11 -9.06 -18.41 7.14
N GLU A 12 -9.94 -19.19 7.79
CA GLU A 12 -10.74 -20.23 7.14
C GLU A 12 -11.83 -19.68 6.18
N LYS A 13 -12.33 -18.45 6.42
CA LYS A 13 -13.40 -17.84 5.61
C LYS A 13 -12.91 -16.87 4.55
N VAL A 14 -11.83 -16.14 4.80
CA VAL A 14 -11.34 -15.08 3.91
C VAL A 14 -10.46 -15.64 2.81
N ARG A 15 -9.64 -16.64 3.12
CA ARG A 15 -8.70 -17.23 2.16
C ARG A 15 -9.39 -17.80 0.91
N PRO A 16 -10.48 -18.60 1.01
CA PRO A 16 -11.20 -19.06 -0.17
C PRO A 16 -11.82 -17.94 -1.00
N CYS A 17 -12.23 -16.83 -0.37
CA CYS A 17 -12.79 -15.67 -1.07
C CYS A 17 -11.71 -14.93 -1.88
N ILE A 18 -10.51 -14.78 -1.32
CA ILE A 18 -9.37 -14.16 -2.01
C ILE A 18 -8.92 -15.05 -3.17
N ASP A 19 -8.75 -16.35 -2.93
CA ASP A 19 -8.37 -17.31 -3.98
C ASP A 19 -9.38 -17.32 -5.14
N LEU A 20 -10.68 -17.20 -4.83
CA LEU A 20 -11.74 -17.08 -5.84
C LEU A 20 -11.61 -15.78 -6.65
N ILE A 21 -11.44 -14.63 -5.99
CA ILE A 21 -11.26 -13.34 -6.67
C ILE A 21 -10.04 -13.38 -7.58
N ASP A 22 -8.93 -13.91 -7.11
CA ASP A 22 -7.69 -13.99 -7.88
C ASP A 22 -7.79 -14.96 -9.06
N SER A 23 -8.53 -16.06 -8.89
CA SER A 23 -8.85 -17.00 -9.98
C SER A 23 -9.75 -16.35 -11.04
N LEU A 24 -10.77 -15.59 -10.63
CA LEU A 24 -11.63 -14.86 -11.56
C LEU A 24 -10.85 -13.79 -12.35
N ARG A 25 -9.91 -13.10 -11.71
CA ARG A 25 -8.98 -12.18 -12.40
C ARG A 25 -8.10 -12.91 -13.41
N ALA A 26 -7.48 -14.02 -13.02
CA ALA A 26 -6.61 -14.80 -13.90
C ALA A 26 -7.34 -15.32 -15.15
N LEU A 27 -8.64 -15.60 -15.03
CA LEU A 27 -9.51 -16.00 -16.15
C LEU A 27 -10.00 -14.81 -17.01
N GLY A 28 -9.58 -13.58 -16.69
CA GLY A 28 -9.96 -12.37 -17.42
C GLY A 28 -11.40 -11.90 -17.17
N VAL A 29 -12.08 -12.46 -16.15
CA VAL A 29 -13.48 -12.13 -15.82
C VAL A 29 -13.63 -10.67 -15.37
N GLU A 30 -12.55 -10.05 -14.93
CA GLU A 30 -12.44 -8.61 -14.61
C GLU A 30 -12.83 -7.66 -15.76
N ARG A 31 -12.88 -8.18 -17.00
CA ARG A 31 -13.36 -7.44 -18.19
C ARG A 31 -14.88 -7.27 -18.18
N ASP A 32 -15.60 -8.24 -17.63
CA ASP A 32 -17.07 -8.31 -17.65
C ASP A 32 -17.71 -8.14 -16.26
N LEU A 33 -16.95 -8.40 -15.18
CA LEU A 33 -17.39 -8.29 -13.79
C LEU A 33 -16.40 -7.48 -12.96
N ALA A 34 -16.89 -6.52 -12.18
CA ALA A 34 -16.05 -5.80 -11.25
C ALA A 34 -15.69 -6.67 -10.04
N LEU A 35 -14.39 -6.89 -9.84
CA LEU A 35 -13.86 -7.70 -8.74
C LEU A 35 -13.28 -6.80 -7.63
N PRO A 36 -13.52 -7.11 -6.34
CA PRO A 36 -13.05 -6.28 -5.24
C PRO A 36 -11.53 -6.12 -5.22
N ALA A 37 -11.04 -4.89 -5.32
CA ALA A 37 -9.61 -4.55 -5.35
C ALA A 37 -9.29 -3.44 -4.37
N ILE A 38 -8.03 -3.30 -3.97
CA ILE A 38 -7.56 -2.16 -3.18
C ILE A 38 -6.59 -1.37 -4.05
N ALA A 39 -7.00 -0.16 -4.45
CA ALA A 39 -6.17 0.74 -5.24
C ALA A 39 -5.41 1.68 -4.31
N VAL A 40 -4.07 1.64 -4.39
CA VAL A 40 -3.19 2.50 -3.59
C VAL A 40 -2.90 3.77 -4.38
N ILE A 41 -3.38 4.90 -3.86
CA ILE A 41 -3.23 6.22 -4.49
C ILE A 41 -2.54 7.19 -3.53
N GLY A 42 -1.85 8.19 -4.08
CA GLY A 42 -1.06 9.12 -3.29
C GLY A 42 -0.17 9.97 -4.18
N ASP A 43 0.07 11.20 -3.77
CA ASP A 43 0.97 12.13 -4.45
C ASP A 43 2.37 11.51 -4.62
N GLN A 44 3.17 12.03 -5.54
CA GLN A 44 4.56 11.62 -5.66
C GLN A 44 5.28 11.81 -4.32
N SER A 45 6.11 10.83 -3.92
CA SER A 45 6.82 10.84 -2.63
C SER A 45 5.91 10.77 -1.39
N SER A 46 4.63 10.41 -1.52
CA SER A 46 3.70 10.19 -0.39
C SER A 46 4.07 9.02 0.54
N GLY A 47 4.96 8.12 0.12
CA GLY A 47 5.33 6.93 0.88
C GLY A 47 4.57 5.65 0.51
N LYS A 48 3.81 5.64 -0.59
CA LYS A 48 3.12 4.43 -1.11
C LYS A 48 4.01 3.19 -1.15
N SER A 49 5.15 3.26 -1.85
CA SER A 49 6.09 2.14 -1.94
C SER A 49 6.54 1.67 -0.56
N SER A 50 6.80 2.58 0.38
CA SER A 50 7.16 2.21 1.76
C SER A 50 6.06 1.47 2.51
N VAL A 51 4.79 1.82 2.30
CA VAL A 51 3.65 1.11 2.88
C VAL A 51 3.55 -0.29 2.27
N LEU A 52 3.67 -0.38 0.94
CA LEU A 52 3.60 -1.66 0.22
C LEU A 52 4.73 -2.61 0.61
N GLU A 53 5.95 -2.13 0.78
CA GLU A 53 7.07 -2.93 1.26
C GLU A 53 6.88 -3.41 2.71
N ALA A 54 6.29 -2.57 3.57
CA ALA A 54 5.98 -2.97 4.94
C ALA A 54 4.95 -4.10 4.99
N LEU A 55 4.01 -4.13 4.04
CA LEU A 55 2.99 -5.18 3.92
C LEU A 55 3.51 -6.45 3.23
N SER A 56 4.26 -6.30 2.14
CA SER A 56 4.71 -7.42 1.29
C SER A 56 6.02 -8.05 1.72
N GLY A 57 6.81 -7.34 2.53
CA GLY A 57 8.12 -7.80 2.96
C GLY A 57 9.21 -7.82 1.89
N VAL A 58 8.91 -7.33 0.68
CA VAL A 58 9.86 -7.24 -0.43
C VAL A 58 10.19 -5.77 -0.71
N ALA A 59 11.35 -5.50 -1.31
CA ALA A 59 11.69 -4.16 -1.77
C ALA A 59 10.99 -3.88 -3.10
N LEU A 60 10.38 -2.70 -3.22
CA LEU A 60 9.82 -2.22 -4.48
C LEU A 60 10.73 -1.12 -5.03
N PRO A 61 10.71 -0.86 -6.35
CA PRO A 61 11.49 0.22 -6.93
C PRO A 61 11.31 1.54 -6.18
N ARG A 62 12.44 2.24 -5.97
CA ARG A 62 12.49 3.60 -5.39
C ARG A 62 13.46 4.47 -6.19
N GLY A 63 13.16 5.75 -6.31
CA GLY A 63 14.02 6.68 -7.04
C GLY A 63 13.51 8.11 -7.02
N SER A 64 14.28 9.00 -7.66
CA SER A 64 13.84 10.36 -7.98
C SER A 64 12.96 10.34 -9.23
N GLY A 65 11.89 11.16 -9.26
CA GLY A 65 10.93 11.16 -10.37
C GLY A 65 9.76 10.17 -10.16
N ILE A 66 9.07 9.83 -11.25
CA ILE A 66 7.96 8.85 -11.21
C ILE A 66 8.59 7.47 -11.12
N VAL A 67 8.42 6.84 -9.96
CA VAL A 67 9.01 5.55 -9.63
C VAL A 67 8.17 4.38 -10.17
N THR A 68 6.85 4.45 -9.97
CA THR A 68 5.89 3.49 -10.53
C THR A 68 5.38 4.05 -11.85
N ARG A 69 5.86 3.53 -12.99
CA ARG A 69 5.45 3.97 -14.34
C ARG A 69 4.36 3.11 -14.96
N CYS A 70 4.14 1.92 -14.43
CA CYS A 70 3.09 0.98 -14.83
C CYS A 70 2.35 0.56 -13.57
N PRO A 71 1.02 0.37 -13.58
CA PRO A 71 0.33 -0.19 -12.42
C PRO A 71 0.92 -1.55 -12.02
N LEU A 72 1.15 -1.74 -10.73
CA LEU A 72 1.67 -2.99 -10.17
C LEU A 72 0.59 -3.67 -9.35
N VAL A 73 0.13 -4.84 -9.79
CA VAL A 73 -0.75 -5.71 -9.03
C VAL A 73 0.11 -6.58 -8.12
N LEU A 74 0.13 -6.26 -6.83
CA LEU A 74 0.83 -7.01 -5.79
C LEU A 74 -0.14 -8.00 -5.15
N ARG A 75 0.05 -9.29 -5.43
CA ARG A 75 -0.68 -10.41 -4.83
C ARG A 75 0.19 -11.01 -3.74
N MET A 76 -0.29 -11.02 -2.51
CA MET A 76 0.37 -11.67 -1.39
C MET A 76 -0.41 -12.91 -1.01
N LYS A 77 0.30 -14.03 -0.84
CA LYS A 77 -0.27 -15.32 -0.46
C LYS A 77 0.46 -15.86 0.76
N LYS A 78 -0.28 -16.11 1.83
CA LYS A 78 0.28 -16.63 3.07
C LYS A 78 0.57 -18.11 2.93
N LEU A 79 1.82 -18.50 3.15
CA LEU A 79 2.21 -19.91 3.15
C LEU A 79 2.19 -20.53 4.55
N GLY A 80 2.32 -21.86 4.64
CA GLY A 80 2.54 -22.56 5.90
C GLY A 80 3.90 -22.22 6.50
N GLN A 81 4.07 -22.40 7.81
CA GLN A 81 5.32 -22.03 8.53
C GLN A 81 6.59 -22.70 8.00
N GLU A 82 6.46 -23.86 7.33
CA GLU A 82 7.58 -24.63 6.79
C GLU A 82 7.81 -24.39 5.28
N ASP A 83 6.95 -23.60 4.65
CA ASP A 83 7.07 -23.32 3.22
C ASP A 83 8.09 -22.21 2.95
N GLU A 84 8.89 -22.39 1.90
CA GLU A 84 9.86 -21.39 1.45
C GLU A 84 9.18 -20.22 0.72
N TRP A 85 9.85 -19.07 0.76
CA TRP A 85 9.44 -17.88 0.02
C TRP A 85 9.45 -18.17 -1.49
N ARG A 86 8.44 -17.69 -2.21
CA ARG A 86 8.37 -17.76 -3.67
C ARG A 86 7.86 -16.44 -4.24
N GLY A 87 8.47 -15.98 -5.32
CA GLY A 87 8.02 -14.82 -6.07
C GLY A 87 7.71 -15.18 -7.51
N LYS A 88 6.76 -14.47 -8.12
CA LYS A 88 6.51 -14.55 -9.56
C LYS A 88 6.22 -13.16 -10.09
N VAL A 89 6.90 -12.77 -11.17
CA VAL A 89 6.63 -11.52 -11.88
C VAL A 89 6.08 -11.87 -13.26
N SER A 90 4.97 -11.25 -13.63
CA SER A 90 4.31 -11.49 -14.92
C SER A 90 3.91 -10.18 -15.57
N TYR A 91 4.23 -10.03 -16.84
CA TYR A 91 3.93 -8.84 -17.63
C TYR A 91 4.03 -9.16 -19.11
N LEU A 92 3.16 -8.56 -19.93
CA LEU A 92 3.00 -8.95 -21.34
C LEU A 92 2.77 -10.48 -21.43
N ASP A 93 3.58 -11.19 -22.22
CA ASP A 93 3.56 -12.66 -22.34
C ASP A 93 4.73 -13.33 -21.59
N MET A 94 5.37 -12.61 -20.65
CA MET A 94 6.50 -13.12 -19.87
C MET A 94 6.07 -13.47 -18.45
N GLU A 95 6.60 -14.60 -17.97
CA GLU A 95 6.52 -15.02 -16.58
C GLU A 95 7.92 -15.37 -16.08
N LEU A 96 8.29 -14.82 -14.93
CA LEU A 96 9.57 -15.04 -14.29
C LEU A 96 9.34 -15.48 -12.84
N GLU A 97 9.86 -16.65 -12.49
CA GLU A 97 9.90 -17.12 -11.11
C GLU A 97 11.12 -16.53 -10.39
N LEU A 98 10.92 -16.12 -9.15
CA LEU A 98 11.94 -15.57 -8.27
C LEU A 98 12.14 -16.53 -7.10
N SER A 99 13.40 -16.83 -6.81
CA SER A 99 13.80 -17.64 -5.65
C SER A 99 14.03 -16.80 -4.40
N GLU A 100 14.33 -15.51 -4.55
CA GLU A 100 14.59 -14.60 -3.42
C GLU A 100 13.88 -13.25 -3.54
N ALA A 101 13.47 -12.70 -2.40
CA ALA A 101 12.87 -11.37 -2.27
C ALA A 101 13.78 -10.23 -2.75
N SER A 102 15.10 -10.45 -2.74
CA SER A 102 16.12 -9.51 -3.20
C SER A 102 16.03 -9.21 -4.71
N GLN A 103 15.50 -10.15 -5.49
CA GLN A 103 15.40 -10.05 -6.96
C GLN A 103 14.22 -9.20 -7.41
N VAL A 104 13.21 -9.02 -6.56
CA VAL A 104 11.94 -8.37 -6.89
C VAL A 104 12.13 -6.95 -7.43
N GLU A 105 12.93 -6.13 -6.75
CA GLU A 105 13.13 -4.74 -7.14
C GLU A 105 13.76 -4.61 -8.53
N GLU A 106 14.78 -5.43 -8.82
CA GLU A 106 15.48 -5.41 -10.11
C GLU A 106 14.55 -5.86 -11.25
N GLU A 107 13.79 -6.92 -11.04
CA GLU A 107 12.90 -7.47 -12.06
C GLU A 107 11.69 -6.57 -12.36
N ILE A 108 11.12 -5.91 -11.35
CA ILE A 108 10.08 -4.90 -11.58
C ILE A 108 10.66 -3.71 -12.37
N ASN A 109 11.88 -3.26 -12.05
CA ASN A 109 12.53 -2.19 -12.79
C ASN A 109 12.75 -2.56 -14.27
N LYS A 110 13.21 -3.79 -14.54
CA LYS A 110 13.34 -4.33 -15.90
C LYS A 110 11.99 -4.35 -16.62
N ALA A 111 10.94 -4.86 -15.98
CA ALA A 111 9.60 -4.89 -16.54
C ALA A 111 9.07 -3.49 -16.88
N GLN A 112 9.20 -2.53 -15.97
CA GLN A 112 8.79 -1.15 -16.21
C GLN A 112 9.55 -0.51 -17.37
N ASN A 113 10.87 -0.73 -17.46
CA ASN A 113 11.70 -0.22 -18.56
C ASN A 113 11.30 -0.81 -19.91
N LEU A 114 10.90 -2.07 -19.95
CA LEU A 114 10.49 -2.76 -21.17
C LEU A 114 9.12 -2.27 -21.66
N ILE A 115 8.18 -2.03 -20.73
CA ILE A 115 6.81 -1.60 -21.03
C ILE A 115 6.73 -0.10 -21.35
N ALA A 116 7.25 0.75 -20.46
CA ALA A 116 7.15 2.21 -20.60
C ALA A 116 8.28 2.80 -21.47
N GLY A 117 9.22 1.96 -21.91
CA GLY A 117 10.45 2.36 -22.59
C GLY A 117 11.50 2.98 -21.64
N THR A 118 12.63 3.38 -22.22
CA THR A 118 13.73 4.05 -21.49
C THR A 118 13.44 5.51 -21.15
N GLY A 119 12.30 6.04 -21.59
CA GLY A 119 11.83 7.39 -21.26
C GLY A 119 11.12 7.49 -19.91
N LEU A 120 10.67 8.70 -19.56
CA LEU A 120 9.93 8.99 -18.33
C LEU A 120 8.40 8.90 -18.51
N GLY A 121 7.94 8.13 -19.49
CA GLY A 121 6.52 7.91 -19.76
C GLY A 121 5.86 6.97 -18.74
N ILE A 122 4.54 6.90 -18.79
CA ILE A 122 3.76 5.87 -18.09
C ILE A 122 3.07 4.96 -19.09
N SER A 123 2.69 3.76 -18.66
CA SER A 123 1.86 2.84 -19.43
C SER A 123 0.67 2.37 -18.61
N ASP A 124 -0.41 2.01 -19.30
CA ASP A 124 -1.59 1.41 -18.71
C ASP A 124 -1.46 -0.13 -18.57
N GLU A 125 -0.39 -0.71 -19.13
CA GLU A 125 -0.07 -2.14 -19.05
C GLU A 125 0.28 -2.55 -17.62
N LEU A 126 -0.26 -3.69 -17.17
CA LEU A 126 -0.12 -4.19 -15.81
C LEU A 126 1.16 -5.01 -15.64
N ILE A 127 1.82 -4.83 -14.50
CA ILE A 127 2.82 -5.79 -13.97
C ILE A 127 2.16 -6.52 -12.81
N SER A 128 2.17 -7.84 -12.82
CA SER A 128 1.71 -8.68 -11.70
C SER A 128 2.92 -9.18 -10.93
N LEU A 129 2.94 -8.94 -9.63
CA LEU A 129 3.89 -9.53 -8.69
C LEU A 129 3.12 -10.40 -7.72
N GLU A 130 3.42 -11.70 -7.68
CA GLU A 130 2.97 -12.62 -6.65
C GLU A 130 4.09 -12.84 -5.64
N VAL A 131 3.80 -12.62 -4.35
CA VAL A 131 4.70 -12.88 -3.23
C VAL A 131 4.03 -13.90 -2.32
N SER A 132 4.62 -15.09 -2.25
CA SER A 132 4.16 -16.16 -1.37
C SER A 132 5.14 -16.32 -0.20
N SER A 133 4.67 -16.12 1.03
CA SER A 133 5.53 -16.22 2.23
C SER A 133 4.72 -16.56 3.48
N PRO A 134 5.30 -17.22 4.52
CA PRO A 134 4.62 -17.41 5.80
C PRO A 134 4.36 -16.11 6.56
N SER A 135 5.06 -15.04 6.16
CA SER A 135 5.11 -13.76 6.85
C SER A 135 4.19 -12.70 6.23
N VAL A 136 3.60 -12.95 5.06
CA VAL A 136 2.71 -12.00 4.37
C VAL A 136 1.23 -12.35 4.59
N PRO A 137 0.32 -11.36 4.50
CA PRO A 137 -1.13 -11.61 4.46
C PRO A 137 -1.58 -12.24 3.14
N ASP A 138 -2.75 -12.89 3.14
CA ASP A 138 -3.51 -13.09 1.90
C ASP A 138 -4.17 -11.75 1.54
N LEU A 139 -3.67 -11.07 0.51
CA LEU A 139 -4.14 -9.73 0.12
C LEU A 139 -3.69 -9.35 -1.31
N THR A 140 -4.56 -8.68 -2.07
CA THR A 140 -4.23 -8.15 -3.41
C THR A 140 -4.37 -6.62 -3.43
N LEU A 141 -3.26 -5.94 -3.76
CA LEU A 141 -3.16 -4.48 -3.85
C LEU A 141 -2.80 -4.06 -5.27
N ILE A 142 -3.29 -2.91 -5.72
CA ILE A 142 -2.92 -2.30 -7.00
C ILE A 142 -2.18 -1.00 -6.69
N ASP A 143 -0.86 -0.98 -6.86
CA ASP A 143 -0.06 0.25 -6.79
C ASP A 143 -0.22 1.04 -8.08
N LEU A 144 -0.56 2.33 -7.93
CA LEU A 144 -0.76 3.24 -9.04
C LEU A 144 0.32 4.32 -9.06
N PRO A 145 0.69 4.83 -10.25
CA PRO A 145 1.66 5.92 -10.37
C PRO A 145 1.35 7.10 -9.44
N GLY A 146 2.37 7.62 -8.77
CA GLY A 146 2.21 8.75 -7.85
C GLY A 146 1.84 10.03 -8.59
N ILE A 147 0.87 10.78 -8.06
CA ILE A 147 0.36 11.99 -8.74
C ILE A 147 1.44 13.07 -8.77
N THR A 148 1.75 13.56 -9.97
CA THR A 148 2.70 14.67 -10.18
C THR A 148 1.96 15.92 -10.64
N ARG A 149 2.33 17.09 -10.10
CA ARG A 149 1.73 18.39 -10.46
C ARG A 149 2.44 19.03 -11.65
N VAL A 150 3.75 18.81 -11.76
CA VAL A 150 4.62 19.40 -12.79
C VAL A 150 5.47 18.29 -13.38
N ALA A 151 5.63 18.30 -14.70
CA ALA A 151 6.55 17.42 -15.40
C ALA A 151 7.99 17.76 -14.99
N VAL A 152 8.76 16.75 -14.59
CA VAL A 152 10.17 16.92 -14.21
C VAL A 152 11.07 16.25 -15.25
N GLY A 153 12.14 16.94 -15.64
CA GLY A 153 13.10 16.43 -16.63
C GLY A 153 12.48 16.24 -18.00
N ASN A 154 12.63 15.05 -18.58
CA ASN A 154 12.13 14.71 -19.92
C ASN A 154 10.70 14.12 -19.91
N GLN A 155 9.93 14.35 -18.84
CA GLN A 155 8.55 13.89 -18.76
C GLN A 155 7.65 14.66 -19.75
N PRO A 156 6.64 14.00 -20.35
CA PRO A 156 5.61 14.68 -21.11
C PRO A 156 4.93 15.78 -20.29
N THR A 157 4.60 16.91 -20.89
CA THR A 157 3.95 18.04 -20.20
C THR A 157 2.56 17.68 -19.66
N ASP A 158 1.92 16.66 -20.21
CA ASP A 158 0.61 16.14 -19.82
C ASP A 158 0.69 14.92 -18.88
N ILE A 159 1.87 14.53 -18.40
CA ILE A 159 2.08 13.32 -17.59
C ILE A 159 1.15 13.26 -16.37
N GLY A 160 0.97 14.39 -15.67
CA GLY A 160 0.07 14.47 -14.51
C GLY A 160 -1.39 14.17 -14.90
N ARG A 161 -1.84 14.61 -16.08
CA ARG A 161 -3.17 14.30 -16.60
C ARG A 161 -3.30 12.82 -16.97
N GLN A 162 -2.26 12.24 -17.56
CA GLN A 162 -2.23 10.81 -17.89
C GLN A 162 -2.32 9.96 -16.62
N ILE A 163 -1.54 10.27 -15.59
CA ILE A 163 -1.58 9.59 -14.28
C ILE A 163 -2.97 9.68 -13.67
N LYS A 164 -3.56 10.90 -13.61
CA LYS A 164 -4.92 11.07 -13.06
C LYS A 164 -5.96 10.26 -13.83
N ARG A 165 -5.85 10.20 -15.16
CA ARG A 165 -6.73 9.39 -16.01
C ARG A 165 -6.59 7.90 -15.71
N LEU A 166 -5.35 7.41 -15.57
CA LEU A 166 -5.06 6.02 -15.22
C LEU A 166 -5.64 5.67 -13.84
N ILE A 167 -5.39 6.50 -12.82
CA ILE A 167 -5.93 6.29 -11.47
C ILE A 167 -7.47 6.21 -11.51
N ARG A 168 -8.13 7.13 -12.23
CA ARG A 168 -9.60 7.16 -12.35
C ARG A 168 -10.19 5.86 -12.89
N LYS A 169 -9.49 5.14 -13.77
CA LYS A 169 -9.95 3.83 -14.28
C LYS A 169 -10.16 2.79 -13.17
N TYR A 170 -9.42 2.90 -12.07
CA TYR A 170 -9.52 1.98 -10.93
C TYR A 170 -10.48 2.53 -9.87
N ILE A 171 -10.29 3.78 -9.42
CA ILE A 171 -11.03 4.32 -8.27
C ILE A 171 -12.52 4.60 -8.55
N GLN A 172 -12.93 4.69 -9.82
CA GLN A 172 -14.34 4.85 -10.19
C GLN A 172 -15.19 3.58 -10.00
N LYS A 173 -14.56 2.40 -9.90
CA LYS A 173 -15.27 1.13 -9.67
C LYS A 173 -15.73 1.07 -8.22
N GLN A 174 -17.01 0.78 -7.99
CA GLN A 174 -17.61 0.78 -6.64
C GLN A 174 -17.05 -0.33 -5.75
N GLU A 175 -16.59 -1.41 -6.36
CA GLU A 175 -15.99 -2.58 -5.72
C GLU A 175 -14.52 -2.32 -5.34
N THR A 176 -13.94 -1.20 -5.78
CA THR A 176 -12.55 -0.85 -5.46
C THR A 176 -12.47 0.00 -4.20
N ILE A 177 -11.74 -0.48 -3.21
CA ILE A 177 -11.38 0.27 -2.00
C ILE A 177 -10.22 1.21 -2.34
N ASN A 178 -10.38 2.49 -1.98
CA ASN A 178 -9.37 3.51 -2.19
C ASN A 178 -8.47 3.58 -0.95
N LEU A 179 -7.19 3.20 -1.09
CA LEU A 179 -6.19 3.37 -0.05
C LEU A 179 -5.38 4.64 -0.34
N VAL A 180 -5.69 5.73 0.36
CA VAL A 180 -5.11 7.05 0.13
C VAL A 180 -3.91 7.27 1.05
N VAL A 181 -2.72 7.36 0.48
CA VAL A 181 -1.48 7.56 1.22
C VAL A 181 -1.10 9.04 1.22
N VAL A 182 -0.99 9.62 2.42
CA VAL A 182 -0.73 11.05 2.64
C VAL A 182 0.43 11.23 3.64
N PRO A 183 1.47 12.03 3.35
CA PRO A 183 2.46 12.38 4.36
C PRO A 183 1.85 13.18 5.50
N SER A 184 2.28 12.91 6.73
CA SER A 184 1.81 13.61 7.93
C SER A 184 2.33 15.05 8.02
N ASN A 185 3.41 15.35 7.30
CA ASN A 185 4.07 16.66 7.30
C ASN A 185 3.48 17.63 6.24
N VAL A 186 2.36 17.28 5.60
CA VAL A 186 1.65 18.16 4.66
C VAL A 186 0.19 18.28 5.07
N ASP A 187 -0.45 19.38 4.70
CA ASP A 187 -1.88 19.54 4.91
C ASP A 187 -2.67 18.58 4.03
N ILE A 188 -3.42 17.69 4.67
CA ILE A 188 -4.25 16.68 4.03
C ILE A 188 -5.26 17.29 3.06
N ALA A 189 -5.79 18.49 3.35
CA ALA A 189 -6.77 19.18 2.50
C ALA A 189 -6.18 19.61 1.14
N THR A 190 -4.86 19.69 1.03
CA THR A 190 -4.16 20.08 -0.20
C THR A 190 -3.71 18.88 -1.05
N THR A 191 -3.99 17.66 -0.60
CA THR A 191 -3.53 16.43 -1.24
C THR A 191 -4.43 16.06 -2.40
N GLU A 192 -3.86 15.91 -3.59
CA GLU A 192 -4.63 15.62 -4.80
C GLU A 192 -5.24 14.21 -4.75
N ALA A 193 -4.51 13.25 -4.19
CA ALA A 193 -5.01 11.87 -4.03
C ALA A 193 -6.32 11.81 -3.23
N LEU A 194 -6.45 12.60 -2.16
CA LEU A 194 -7.68 12.63 -1.36
C LEU A 194 -8.82 13.33 -2.12
N SER A 195 -8.54 14.44 -2.81
CA SER A 195 -9.52 15.11 -3.66
C SER A 195 -10.08 14.15 -4.73
N MET A 196 -9.20 13.38 -5.38
CA MET A 196 -9.62 12.39 -6.37
C MET A 196 -10.47 11.26 -5.77
N ALA A 197 -10.17 10.82 -4.53
CA ALA A 197 -11.01 9.84 -3.84
C ALA A 197 -12.39 10.40 -3.51
N GLN A 198 -12.47 11.63 -3.00
CA GLN A 198 -13.73 12.31 -2.67
C GLN A 198 -14.61 12.59 -3.91
N GLU A 199 -14.00 12.82 -5.08
CA GLU A 199 -14.75 12.95 -6.35
C GLU A 199 -15.55 11.68 -6.69
N VAL A 200 -15.07 10.49 -6.33
CA VAL A 200 -15.66 9.20 -6.70
C VAL A 200 -16.30 8.45 -5.52
N ASP A 201 -16.03 8.91 -4.29
CA ASP A 201 -16.54 8.40 -3.02
C ASP A 201 -16.76 9.57 -2.03
N PRO A 202 -17.79 10.43 -2.26
CA PRO A 202 -18.02 11.63 -1.45
C PRO A 202 -18.34 11.35 0.01
N ASP A 203 -18.98 10.20 0.28
CA ASP A 203 -19.36 9.77 1.63
C ASP A 203 -18.23 9.06 2.38
N GLY A 204 -17.14 8.70 1.68
CA GLY A 204 -15.97 8.04 2.25
C GLY A 204 -16.24 6.59 2.67
N ASP A 205 -17.14 5.89 1.97
CA ASP A 205 -17.62 4.54 2.32
C ASP A 205 -16.57 3.47 2.07
N ARG A 206 -15.75 3.69 1.04
CA ARG A 206 -14.74 2.75 0.55
C ARG A 206 -13.35 3.40 0.50
N THR A 207 -13.16 4.50 1.22
CA THR A 207 -11.89 5.25 1.27
C THR A 207 -11.24 5.14 2.63
N ILE A 208 -9.96 4.76 2.63
CA ILE A 208 -9.11 4.54 3.80
C ILE A 208 -7.94 5.50 3.73
N GLY A 209 -7.71 6.29 4.77
CA GLY A 209 -6.58 7.21 4.85
C GLY A 209 -5.37 6.60 5.57
N ILE A 210 -4.20 6.65 4.94
CA ILE A 210 -2.92 6.21 5.53
C ILE A 210 -1.98 7.42 5.63
N LEU A 211 -1.69 7.84 6.86
CA LEU A 211 -0.73 8.88 7.17
C LEU A 211 0.68 8.28 7.29
N THR A 212 1.64 8.81 6.53
CA THR A 212 3.04 8.35 6.54
C THR A 212 3.98 9.44 7.04
N LYS A 213 5.27 9.11 7.19
CA LYS A 213 6.32 10.07 7.60
C LYS A 213 5.97 10.90 8.86
N PRO A 214 5.44 10.29 9.93
CA PRO A 214 5.11 11.01 11.16
C PRO A 214 6.35 11.63 11.83
N ASP A 215 7.54 11.14 11.49
CA ASP A 215 8.84 11.62 11.95
C ASP A 215 9.28 12.95 11.32
N LEU A 216 8.65 13.38 10.23
CA LEU A 216 8.95 14.64 9.55
C LEU A 216 7.99 15.77 9.94
N VAL A 217 7.09 15.54 10.90
CA VAL A 217 6.16 16.55 11.39
C VAL A 217 6.92 17.56 12.24
N ASP A 218 6.67 18.85 12.00
CA ASP A 218 7.31 19.92 12.76
C ASP A 218 6.85 19.90 14.22
N LYS A 219 7.80 20.05 15.14
CA LYS A 219 7.51 20.07 16.59
C LYS A 219 6.53 21.19 16.93
N GLY A 220 5.45 20.82 17.61
CA GLY A 220 4.35 21.72 17.97
C GLY A 220 3.18 21.70 16.98
N THR A 221 3.24 20.91 15.90
CA THR A 221 2.14 20.75 14.93
C THR A 221 1.52 19.36 14.93
N GLU A 222 2.02 18.43 15.73
CA GLU A 222 1.59 17.03 15.76
C GLU A 222 0.13 16.87 16.20
N ASP A 223 -0.42 17.81 16.97
CA ASP A 223 -1.84 17.81 17.34
C ASP A 223 -2.74 17.86 16.10
N THR A 224 -2.33 18.57 15.04
CA THR A 224 -3.07 18.62 13.78
C THR A 224 -3.13 17.24 13.12
N VAL A 225 -2.03 16.47 13.18
CA VAL A 225 -1.97 15.10 12.67
C VAL A 225 -2.84 14.18 13.52
N VAL A 226 -2.84 14.35 14.84
CA VAL A 226 -3.71 13.60 15.75
C VAL A 226 -5.19 13.87 15.44
N ASP A 227 -5.56 15.11 15.13
CA ASP A 227 -6.93 15.46 14.74
C ASP A 227 -7.35 14.81 13.42
N VAL A 228 -6.44 14.72 12.44
CA VAL A 228 -6.68 13.95 11.20
C VAL A 228 -6.90 12.48 11.54
N VAL A 229 -6.04 11.86 12.35
CA VAL A 229 -6.18 10.45 12.76
C VAL A 229 -7.50 10.21 13.51
N ARG A 230 -7.94 11.19 14.30
CA ARG A 230 -9.24 11.16 15.01
C ARG A 230 -10.44 11.43 14.12
N ASN A 231 -10.24 11.57 12.81
CA ASN A 231 -11.29 11.78 11.82
C ASN A 231 -12.04 13.12 12.02
N LEU A 232 -11.35 14.15 12.56
CA LEU A 232 -11.94 15.46 12.89
C LEU A 232 -11.76 16.51 11.79
N VAL A 233 -10.84 16.29 10.85
CA VAL A 233 -10.51 17.26 9.78
C VAL A 233 -11.24 16.92 8.48
N CYS A 234 -10.96 15.74 7.93
CA CYS A 234 -11.67 15.18 6.79
C CYS A 234 -12.31 13.88 7.26
N HIS A 235 -13.61 13.70 7.04
CA HIS A 235 -14.32 12.52 7.51
C HIS A 235 -14.23 11.38 6.50
N LEU A 236 -13.76 10.22 6.92
CA LEU A 236 -13.84 8.95 6.20
C LEU A 236 -14.57 7.93 7.08
N LYS A 237 -15.53 7.16 6.54
CA LYS A 237 -16.25 6.16 7.35
C LYS A 237 -15.32 5.07 7.87
N LYS A 238 -14.34 4.68 7.05
CA LYS A 238 -13.29 3.74 7.45
C LYS A 238 -12.21 4.37 8.34
N GLY A 239 -12.09 5.70 8.35
CA GLY A 239 -11.14 6.44 9.17
C GLY A 239 -9.70 6.45 8.65
N TYR A 240 -8.77 6.73 9.56
CA TYR A 240 -7.35 6.95 9.29
C TYR A 240 -6.44 6.04 10.11
N MET A 241 -5.33 5.63 9.50
CA MET A 241 -4.21 4.97 10.18
C MET A 241 -2.92 5.76 9.96
N ILE A 242 -2.03 5.79 10.96
CA ILE A 242 -0.70 6.40 10.86
C ILE A 242 0.38 5.34 10.96
N VAL A 243 1.37 5.40 10.07
CA VAL A 243 2.41 4.40 9.94
C VAL A 243 3.79 5.05 9.81
N LYS A 244 4.78 4.47 10.49
CA LYS A 244 6.18 4.86 10.34
C LYS A 244 6.91 3.81 9.52
N CYS A 245 7.14 4.13 8.25
CA CYS A 245 7.91 3.26 7.36
C CYS A 245 9.40 3.61 7.36
N ARG A 246 10.22 2.74 6.73
CA ARG A 246 11.66 3.01 6.50
C ARG A 246 11.86 4.31 5.71
N GLY A 247 12.70 5.20 6.26
CA GLY A 247 13.15 6.41 5.59
C GLY A 247 14.29 6.13 4.60
N GLN A 248 14.74 7.16 3.87
CA GLN A 248 15.84 7.03 2.91
C GLN A 248 17.15 6.56 3.57
N GLN A 249 17.42 7.03 4.79
CA GLN A 249 18.61 6.64 5.56
C GLN A 249 18.55 5.18 5.99
N ASP A 250 17.39 4.69 6.47
CA ASP A 250 17.23 3.29 6.88
C ASP A 250 17.46 2.34 5.71
N ILE A 251 17.08 2.75 4.49
CA ILE A 251 17.31 1.97 3.27
C ILE A 251 18.79 1.94 2.91
N GLN A 252 19.46 3.10 2.97
CA GLN A 252 20.90 3.19 2.74
C GLN A 252 21.69 2.33 3.74
N SER A 253 21.23 2.27 4.99
CA SER A 253 21.81 1.39 6.02
C SER A 253 21.33 -0.07 5.92
N ARG A 254 20.52 -0.44 4.92
CA ARG A 254 19.92 -1.77 4.75
C ARG A 254 19.22 -2.29 6.00
N LEU A 255 18.49 -1.42 6.69
CA LEU A 255 17.72 -1.78 7.87
C LEU A 255 16.70 -2.86 7.50
N SER A 256 16.70 -3.95 8.26
CA SER A 256 15.74 -5.02 8.05
C SER A 256 14.32 -4.54 8.38
N LEU A 257 13.32 -5.21 7.79
CA LEU A 257 11.93 -4.90 8.08
C LEU A 257 11.55 -5.16 9.54
N ALA A 258 12.13 -6.19 10.15
CA ALA A 258 11.90 -6.50 11.57
C ALA A 258 12.39 -5.37 12.48
N GLU A 259 13.58 -4.82 12.21
CA GLU A 259 14.11 -3.66 12.95
C GLU A 259 13.29 -2.39 12.68
N ALA A 260 12.82 -2.19 11.45
CA ALA A 260 11.97 -1.05 11.09
C ALA A 260 10.68 -1.03 11.92
N LEU A 261 10.04 -2.19 12.14
CA LEU A 261 8.86 -2.29 13.00
C LEU A 261 9.18 -2.06 14.47
N GLN A 262 10.35 -2.49 14.95
CA GLN A 262 10.78 -2.17 16.32
C GLN A 262 11.00 -0.66 16.49
N LYS A 263 11.58 0.01 15.49
CA LYS A 263 11.71 1.46 15.48
C LYS A 263 10.36 2.17 15.40
N GLU A 264 9.43 1.66 14.59
CA GLU A 264 8.05 2.14 14.57
C GLU A 264 7.40 1.98 15.94
N LYS A 265 7.60 0.82 16.58
CA LYS A 265 7.11 0.51 17.92
C LYS A 265 7.59 1.54 18.96
N ALA A 266 8.91 1.71 19.04
CA ALA A 266 9.52 2.68 19.93
C ALA A 266 9.02 4.10 19.63
N PHE A 267 8.87 4.47 18.35
CA PHE A 267 8.44 5.81 17.96
C PHE A 267 7.06 6.18 18.52
N PHE A 268 6.00 5.39 18.31
CA PHE A 268 4.69 5.79 18.85
C PHE A 268 4.51 5.51 20.34
N GLU A 269 5.30 4.62 20.95
CA GLU A 269 5.28 4.42 22.42
C GLU A 269 5.93 5.60 23.16
N ASP A 270 7.02 6.15 22.62
CA ASP A 270 7.79 7.21 23.26
C ASP A 270 7.28 8.62 22.90
N HIS A 271 6.53 8.79 21.81
CA HIS A 271 6.11 10.11 21.35
C HIS A 271 4.93 10.69 22.19
N PRO A 272 5.07 11.88 22.80
CA PRO A 272 4.07 12.42 23.73
C PRO A 272 2.65 12.54 23.17
N GLN A 273 2.51 13.04 21.93
CA GLN A 273 1.21 13.21 21.27
C GLN A 273 0.72 11.95 20.57
N PHE A 274 1.58 11.23 19.84
CA PHE A 274 1.13 10.05 19.10
C PHE A 274 0.83 8.84 19.98
N ARG A 275 1.36 8.75 21.20
CA ARG A 275 0.92 7.74 22.17
C ARG A 275 -0.57 7.84 22.52
N LEU A 276 -1.18 9.01 22.34
CA LEU A 276 -2.61 9.25 22.59
C LEU A 276 -3.52 8.80 21.44
N VAL A 277 -2.93 8.33 20.33
CA VAL A 277 -3.65 7.72 19.22
C VAL A 277 -4.18 6.35 19.69
N ARG A 278 -5.45 6.05 19.39
CA ARG A 278 -6.11 4.83 19.87
C ARG A 278 -5.36 3.57 19.41
N PRO A 279 -5.28 2.50 20.24
CA PRO A 279 -4.87 1.18 19.78
C PRO A 279 -5.78 0.75 18.62
N GLY A 280 -5.23 0.70 17.41
CA GLY A 280 -5.95 0.39 16.16
C GLY A 280 -5.75 1.42 15.04
N CYS A 281 -5.28 2.62 15.38
CA CYS A 281 -4.94 3.66 14.40
C CYS A 281 -3.45 3.68 14.03
N THR A 282 -2.66 2.78 14.63
CA THR A 282 -1.24 2.53 14.32
C THR A 282 -1.06 1.04 14.05
N LEU A 283 -0.05 0.64 13.28
CA LEU A 283 0.30 -0.78 13.09
C LEU A 283 0.63 -1.52 14.40
N GLN A 284 0.84 -0.78 15.51
CA GLN A 284 1.23 -1.29 16.82
C GLN A 284 0.14 -1.97 17.67
N ALA A 285 -1.12 -2.07 17.23
CA ALA A 285 -2.22 -2.56 18.08
C ALA A 285 -2.15 -4.06 18.48
N ALA A 286 -0.99 -4.70 18.31
CA ALA A 286 -0.80 -6.12 18.47
C ALA A 286 0.29 -6.45 19.50
N GLY A 287 -0.12 -7.11 20.60
CA GLY A 287 0.79 -7.67 21.61
C GLY A 287 1.62 -8.83 21.03
N ALA A 288 2.63 -9.31 21.76
CA ALA A 288 3.61 -10.32 21.32
C ALA A 288 3.03 -11.50 20.50
N GLY A 289 3.19 -11.46 19.18
CA GLY A 289 2.90 -12.55 18.24
C GLY A 289 3.70 -12.36 16.93
N THR A 290 3.74 -13.38 16.07
CA THR A 290 4.60 -13.38 14.88
C THR A 290 4.14 -12.40 13.79
N TRP A 291 5.13 -11.77 13.15
CA TRP A 291 5.12 -10.70 12.13
C TRP A 291 3.88 -10.66 11.21
N GLY A 292 3.50 -11.80 10.60
CA GLY A 292 2.45 -11.87 9.58
C GLY A 292 1.03 -12.14 10.08
N GLN A 293 0.79 -12.37 11.38
CA GLN A 293 -0.58 -12.59 11.88
C GLN A 293 -1.24 -11.30 12.38
N GLN A 294 -0.46 -10.29 12.75
CA GLN A 294 -0.94 -9.18 13.58
C GLN A 294 -1.10 -7.85 12.84
N VAL A 295 -0.12 -7.49 12.00
CA VAL A 295 -0.27 -6.41 11.00
C VAL A 295 -1.39 -6.77 10.02
N THR A 296 -1.43 -8.04 9.61
CA THR A 296 -2.48 -8.66 8.79
C THR A 296 -3.85 -8.56 9.41
N LEU A 297 -4.04 -8.94 10.68
CA LEU A 297 -5.37 -8.92 11.29
C LEU A 297 -5.88 -7.48 11.39
N TYR A 298 -5.08 -6.51 11.84
CA TYR A 298 -5.57 -5.14 11.96
C TYR A 298 -5.76 -4.45 10.62
N PHE A 299 -4.84 -4.58 9.66
CA PHE A 299 -4.99 -3.94 8.35
C PHE A 299 -6.16 -4.56 7.56
N ILE A 300 -6.32 -5.89 7.59
CA ILE A 300 -7.46 -6.58 6.96
C ILE A 300 -8.76 -6.31 7.73
N VAL A 301 -8.79 -6.35 9.06
CA VAL A 301 -9.99 -5.99 9.85
C VAL A 301 -10.35 -4.51 9.63
N PHE A 302 -9.38 -3.61 9.51
CA PHE A 302 -9.65 -2.21 9.21
C PHE A 302 -10.25 -2.02 7.81
N ILE A 303 -9.74 -2.77 6.82
CA ILE A 303 -10.27 -2.76 5.46
C ILE A 303 -11.68 -3.36 5.37
N PHE A 304 -11.91 -4.50 6.03
CA PHE A 304 -13.08 -5.36 5.82
C PHE A 304 -14.13 -5.38 6.95
N HIS A 305 -13.87 -4.75 8.10
CA HIS A 305 -14.72 -4.87 9.30
C HIS A 305 -15.33 -3.55 9.81
N PHE A 306 -14.98 -2.42 9.20
CA PHE A 306 -15.69 -1.14 9.38
C PHE A 306 -16.60 -0.82 8.21
#